data_AF-M0R359-F1
#
_entry.id   AF-M0R359-F1
#
_cell.length_a   1.000
_cell.length_b   1.000
_cell.length_c   1.000
_cell.angle_alpha   90.00
_cell.angle_beta   90.00
_cell.angle_gamma   90.00
#
_symmetry.space_group_name_H-M   'P 1'
#
loop_
_entity.id
_entity.type
_entity.pdbx_description
1 polymer ?
#
loop_
_entity_poly.entity_id
_entity_poly.type
_entity_poly.pdbx_seq_one_letter_code
_entity_poly.pdbx_strand_id
1 'polypeptide(L)'
;MTTPAGSGSGFGSVSWWGLSPALDLQAESPPVDPDSQADTVHSNPELDVLLLGSVDGRHLLRTLSRAKFWPRRRFNFFVLENNLEAVARHMLIFSLALEEPEKMGLQERSETFLEVWGNALLRPPVAAFVRAQADLLAHLVPEPDRLEEQLPWLSLRALK
;
A
#
# COMPACT_ATOMS: atom_id res chain seq x y z
N MET A 1 -16.75 -21.53 -0.92
CA MET A 1 -15.88 -22.44 -1.68
C MET A 1 -14.48 -22.27 -1.11
N THR A 2 -14.10 -23.13 -0.17
CA THR A 2 -12.87 -23.03 0.62
C THR A 2 -11.76 -23.79 -0.09
N THR A 3 -10.68 -23.11 -0.46
CA THR A 3 -9.51 -23.76 -1.07
C THR A 3 -8.84 -24.69 -0.04
N PRO A 4 -8.52 -25.95 -0.36
CA PRO A 4 -7.86 -26.85 0.58
C PRO A 4 -6.39 -26.42 0.77
N ALA A 5 -5.91 -26.47 2.02
CA ALA A 5 -4.50 -26.38 2.33
C ALA A 5 -3.78 -27.62 1.77
N GLY A 6 -3.10 -27.46 0.63
CA GLY A 6 -2.43 -28.52 -0.10
C GLY A 6 -1.02 -28.81 0.41
N SER A 7 -0.71 -30.10 0.51
CA SER A 7 0.59 -30.68 0.83
C SER A 7 1.65 -30.35 -0.22
N GLY A 8 2.48 -29.33 0.04
CA GLY A 8 3.92 -29.30 -0.25
C GLY A 8 4.48 -29.90 -1.56
N SER A 9 3.82 -29.73 -2.72
CA SER A 9 4.42 -30.02 -4.03
C SER A 9 4.13 -28.90 -5.03
N GLY A 10 5.08 -27.96 -5.13
CA GLY A 10 5.19 -26.98 -6.22
C GLY A 10 3.95 -26.13 -6.50
N PHE A 11 3.58 -25.22 -5.59
CA PHE A 11 2.66 -24.14 -5.93
C PHE A 11 3.29 -23.23 -7.01
N GLY A 12 2.81 -23.33 -8.24
CA GLY A 12 3.08 -22.36 -9.29
C GLY A 12 2.54 -20.98 -8.89
N SER A 13 3.37 -19.96 -9.11
CA SER A 13 3.05 -18.53 -9.09
C SER A 13 2.19 -18.02 -7.93
N VAL A 14 2.73 -17.99 -6.70
CA VAL A 14 2.42 -16.80 -5.90
C VAL A 14 2.99 -15.65 -6.72
N SER A 15 2.13 -14.83 -7.33
CA SER A 15 2.61 -13.59 -7.91
C SER A 15 3.08 -12.77 -6.72
N TRP A 16 4.40 -12.64 -6.55
CA TRP A 16 4.97 -11.83 -5.47
C TRP A 16 5.03 -10.37 -5.89
N TRP A 17 5.31 -10.17 -7.18
CA TRP A 17 5.44 -8.91 -7.87
C TRP A 17 4.72 -9.07 -9.20
N GLY A 18 4.02 -8.05 -9.66
CA GLY A 18 3.48 -8.07 -11.01
C GLY A 18 4.60 -8.09 -12.06
N LEU A 19 4.25 -8.54 -13.26
CA LEU A 19 5.22 -8.72 -14.36
C LEU A 19 5.27 -7.52 -15.34
N SER A 20 4.48 -6.48 -15.08
CA SER A 20 4.45 -5.25 -15.89
C SER A 20 5.20 -4.09 -15.23
N PRO A 21 5.58 -3.04 -15.96
CA PRO A 21 6.04 -1.80 -15.35
C PRO A 21 4.99 -1.16 -14.44
N ALA A 22 5.44 -0.47 -13.39
CA ALA A 22 4.55 0.30 -12.54
C ALA A 22 4.02 1.55 -13.29
N LEU A 23 2.69 1.63 -13.37
CA LEU A 23 1.96 2.80 -13.89
C LEU A 23 1.90 3.94 -12.87
N ASP A 24 1.96 5.17 -13.37
CA ASP A 24 1.61 6.39 -12.63
C ASP A 24 0.13 6.67 -12.88
N LEU A 25 -0.72 6.27 -11.94
CA LEU A 25 -2.18 6.27 -12.12
C LEU A 25 -2.74 7.69 -12.30
N GLN A 26 -2.03 8.72 -11.84
CA GLN A 26 -2.43 10.10 -12.10
C GLN A 26 -2.12 10.51 -13.54
N ALA A 27 -0.98 10.07 -14.08
CA ALA A 27 -0.61 10.32 -15.48
C ALA A 27 -1.60 9.67 -16.47
N GLU A 28 -2.11 8.50 -16.12
CA GLU A 28 -3.13 7.77 -16.89
C GLU A 28 -4.56 8.28 -16.66
N SER A 29 -4.76 9.19 -15.69
CA SER A 29 -6.09 9.72 -15.36
C SER A 29 -6.47 10.91 -16.24
N PRO A 30 -7.78 11.17 -16.45
CA PRO A 30 -8.22 12.37 -17.14
C PRO A 30 -7.65 13.64 -16.50
N PRO A 31 -7.31 14.65 -17.31
CA PRO A 31 -6.82 15.92 -16.79
C PRO A 31 -7.86 16.54 -15.85
N VAL A 32 -7.37 17.22 -14.81
CA VAL A 32 -8.23 17.99 -13.93
C VAL A 32 -8.78 19.16 -14.74
N ASP A 33 -10.10 19.24 -14.86
CA ASP A 33 -10.76 20.37 -15.52
C ASP A 33 -10.47 21.66 -14.73
N PRO A 34 -9.83 22.67 -15.33
CA PRO A 34 -9.56 23.94 -14.66
C PRO A 34 -10.85 24.66 -14.23
N ASP A 35 -11.97 24.46 -14.92
CA ASP A 35 -13.25 25.11 -14.61
C ASP A 35 -13.98 24.44 -13.43
N SER A 36 -13.62 23.20 -13.08
CA SER A 36 -14.11 22.53 -11.86
C SER A 36 -13.58 23.18 -10.56
N GLN A 37 -12.60 24.09 -10.67
CA GLN A 37 -12.15 24.91 -9.53
C GLN A 37 -13.11 26.06 -9.20
N ALA A 38 -14.04 26.41 -10.11
CA ALA A 38 -14.92 27.57 -9.94
C ALA A 38 -16.03 27.34 -8.89
N ASP A 39 -16.40 26.09 -8.61
CA ASP A 39 -17.53 25.77 -7.72
C ASP A 39 -17.13 25.22 -6.33
N THR A 40 -15.84 25.02 -6.04
CA THR A 40 -15.40 24.54 -4.72
C THR A 40 -14.21 25.34 -4.21
N VAL A 41 -14.50 26.39 -3.46
CA VAL A 41 -13.51 27.35 -2.92
C VAL A 41 -12.42 26.69 -2.04
N HIS A 42 -12.51 25.40 -1.64
CA HIS A 42 -11.51 24.80 -0.72
C HIS A 42 -11.19 23.29 -0.84
N SER A 43 -11.71 22.51 -1.79
CA SER A 43 -11.42 21.06 -1.86
C SER A 43 -10.47 20.69 -2.99
N ASN A 44 -9.35 20.02 -2.67
CA ASN A 44 -8.50 19.42 -3.71
C ASN A 44 -9.33 18.42 -4.54
N PRO A 45 -9.23 18.43 -5.87
CA PRO A 45 -9.94 17.48 -6.72
C PRO A 45 -9.56 16.04 -6.37
N GLU A 46 -10.53 15.13 -6.40
CA GLU A 46 -10.35 13.74 -6.00
C GLU A 46 -9.99 12.86 -7.19
N LEU A 47 -9.14 11.85 -6.98
CA LEU A 47 -8.88 10.75 -7.91
C LEU A 47 -9.17 9.43 -7.19
N ASP A 48 -10.30 8.83 -7.55
CA ASP A 48 -10.69 7.49 -7.11
C ASP A 48 -10.09 6.45 -8.05
N VAL A 49 -9.35 5.49 -7.50
CA VAL A 49 -8.76 4.39 -8.29
C VAL A 49 -9.10 3.05 -7.66
N LEU A 50 -9.74 2.18 -8.45
CA LEU A 50 -9.98 0.79 -8.08
C LEU A 50 -8.91 -0.12 -8.70
N LEU A 51 -8.21 -0.88 -7.86
CA LEU A 51 -7.20 -1.85 -8.23
C LEU A 51 -7.72 -3.25 -7.89
N LEU A 52 -7.84 -4.09 -8.92
CA LEU A 52 -8.34 -5.47 -8.81
C LEU A 52 -7.18 -6.43 -9.01
N GLY A 53 -6.81 -7.19 -7.97
CA GLY A 53 -5.73 -8.18 -8.08
C GLY A 53 -4.40 -7.55 -8.50
N SER A 54 -4.06 -6.37 -7.95
CA SER A 54 -2.76 -5.71 -8.16
C SER A 54 -1.61 -6.54 -7.61
N VAL A 55 -1.89 -7.41 -6.62
CA VAL A 55 -0.97 -8.32 -5.93
C VAL A 55 0.10 -7.61 -5.09
N ASP A 56 0.65 -6.50 -5.57
CA ASP A 56 1.62 -5.64 -4.90
C ASP A 56 1.20 -4.15 -4.99
N GLY A 57 1.89 -3.29 -4.21
CA GLY A 57 1.61 -1.86 -4.10
C GLY A 57 2.36 -0.94 -5.07
N ARG A 58 3.06 -1.45 -6.09
CA ARG A 58 3.97 -0.65 -6.95
C ARG A 58 3.28 0.48 -7.69
N HIS A 59 2.02 0.29 -8.11
CA HIS A 59 1.26 1.33 -8.82
C HIS A 59 0.98 2.52 -7.91
N LEU A 60 0.61 2.26 -6.65
CA LEU A 60 0.40 3.30 -5.65
C LEU A 60 1.72 4.00 -5.34
N LEU A 61 2.80 3.26 -5.05
CA LEU A 61 4.13 3.84 -4.77
C LEU A 61 4.64 4.69 -5.94
N ARG A 62 4.46 4.21 -7.17
CA ARG A 62 4.83 4.95 -8.39
C ARG A 62 4.03 6.24 -8.53
N THR A 63 2.72 6.18 -8.29
CA THR A 63 1.83 7.35 -8.34
C THR A 63 2.21 8.37 -7.26
N LEU A 64 2.36 7.92 -6.01
CA LEU A 64 2.72 8.78 -4.88
C LEU A 64 4.09 9.44 -5.04
N SER A 65 5.11 8.69 -5.49
CA SER A 65 6.46 9.24 -5.74
C SER A 65 6.51 10.28 -6.86
N ARG A 66 5.53 10.26 -7.77
CA ARG A 66 5.42 11.20 -8.89
C ARG A 66 4.38 12.30 -8.68
N ALA A 67 3.59 12.25 -7.61
CA ALA A 67 2.50 13.20 -7.34
C ALA A 67 2.94 14.68 -7.41
N LYS A 68 4.18 14.99 -7.03
CA LYS A 68 4.74 16.37 -7.10
C LYS A 68 4.88 16.93 -8.52
N PHE A 69 4.84 16.08 -9.55
CA PHE A 69 4.95 16.48 -10.94
C PHE A 69 3.59 16.78 -11.58
N TRP A 70 2.49 16.60 -10.84
CA TRP A 70 1.12 16.75 -11.33
C TRP A 70 0.33 17.74 -10.47
N PRO A 71 -0.79 18.29 -10.97
CA PRO A 71 -1.71 19.07 -10.13
C PRO A 71 -2.14 18.31 -8.88
N ARG A 72 -2.23 19.01 -7.75
CA ARG A 72 -2.55 18.37 -6.46
C ARG A 72 -3.96 17.77 -6.50
N ARG A 73 -4.06 16.48 -6.18
CA ARG A 73 -5.32 15.74 -6.02
C ARG A 73 -5.34 14.99 -4.70
N ARG A 74 -6.54 14.72 -4.18
CA ARG A 74 -6.72 13.72 -3.10
C ARG A 74 -6.85 12.35 -3.76
N PHE A 75 -5.99 11.40 -3.40
CA PHE A 75 -6.07 10.03 -3.91
C PHE A 75 -6.90 9.16 -2.97
N ASN A 76 -7.86 8.43 -3.52
CA ASN A 76 -8.56 7.37 -2.82
C ASN A 76 -8.29 6.06 -3.57
N PHE A 77 -7.41 5.21 -3.02
CA PHE A 77 -7.09 3.91 -3.60
C PHE A 77 -7.97 2.83 -2.98
N PHE A 78 -8.77 2.16 -3.80
CA PHE A 78 -9.57 1.00 -3.42
C PHE A 78 -8.87 -0.25 -3.94
N VAL A 79 -8.38 -1.10 -3.03
CA VAL A 79 -7.62 -2.30 -3.39
C VAL A 79 -8.46 -3.53 -3.07
N LEU A 80 -8.89 -4.26 -4.11
CA LEU A 80 -9.59 -5.52 -3.97
C LEU A 80 -8.64 -6.67 -4.21
N GLU A 81 -8.34 -7.42 -3.15
CA GLU A 81 -7.44 -8.56 -3.18
C GLU A 81 -8.09 -9.79 -2.56
N ASN A 82 -7.90 -10.94 -3.22
CA ASN A 82 -8.37 -12.23 -2.73
C ASN A 82 -7.35 -12.92 -1.80
N ASN A 83 -6.08 -12.51 -1.86
CA ASN A 83 -5.01 -13.11 -1.07
C ASN A 83 -4.72 -12.25 0.17
N LEU A 84 -5.02 -12.78 1.36
CA LEU A 84 -4.76 -12.10 2.63
C LEU A 84 -3.27 -11.83 2.88
N GLU A 85 -2.37 -12.68 2.40
CA GLU A 85 -0.92 -12.47 2.52
C GLU A 85 -0.48 -11.24 1.70
N ALA A 86 -1.10 -11.01 0.54
CA ALA A 86 -0.83 -9.82 -0.27
C ALA A 86 -1.33 -8.56 0.44
N VAL A 87 -2.54 -8.60 1.02
CA VAL A 87 -3.10 -7.50 1.81
C VAL A 87 -2.21 -7.18 3.02
N ALA A 88 -1.81 -8.19 3.79
CA ALA A 88 -0.89 -8.03 4.92
C ALA A 88 0.44 -7.41 4.51
N ARG A 89 0.98 -7.82 3.36
CA ARG A 89 2.21 -7.24 2.83
C ARG A 89 2.03 -5.80 2.38
N HIS A 90 0.93 -5.44 1.74
CA HIS A 90 0.65 -4.04 1.40
C HIS A 90 0.67 -3.20 2.67
N MET A 91 -0.03 -3.64 3.72
CA MET A 91 -0.04 -2.94 5.00
C MET A 91 1.38 -2.74 5.57
N LEU A 92 2.22 -3.79 5.58
CA LEU A 92 3.61 -3.71 6.04
C LEU A 92 4.47 -2.77 5.17
N ILE A 93 4.37 -2.88 3.84
CA ILE A 93 5.18 -2.07 2.92
C ILE A 93 4.77 -0.60 3.00
N PHE A 94 3.48 -0.30 3.11
CA PHE A 94 3.00 1.08 3.25
C PHE A 94 3.25 1.65 4.64
N SER A 95 3.17 0.86 5.72
CA SER A 95 3.55 1.34 7.06
C SER A 95 5.02 1.77 7.08
N LEU A 96 5.88 1.03 6.40
CA LEU A 96 7.28 1.42 6.22
C LEU A 96 7.44 2.64 5.30
N ALA A 97 6.84 2.63 4.11
CA ALA A 97 7.03 3.69 3.11
C ALA A 97 6.49 5.05 3.57
N LEU A 98 5.43 5.05 4.40
CA LEU A 98 4.77 6.21 4.95
C LEU A 98 5.20 6.51 6.40
N GLU A 99 6.22 5.82 6.91
CA GLU A 99 6.74 6.06 8.26
C GLU A 99 7.27 7.49 8.41
N GLU A 100 7.09 8.04 9.60
CA GLU A 100 7.55 9.39 9.93
C GLU A 100 9.08 9.48 9.83
N PRO A 101 9.62 10.50 9.14
CA PRO A 101 11.08 10.70 9.03
C PRO A 101 11.81 10.79 10.37
N GLU A 102 11.12 11.20 11.44
CA GLU A 102 11.62 11.30 12.80
C GLU A 102 11.85 9.94 13.46
N LYS A 103 11.08 8.91 13.06
CA LYS A 103 11.20 7.54 13.58
C LYS A 103 12.21 6.72 12.81
N MET A 104 12.27 6.90 11.48
CA MET A 104 13.17 6.16 10.61
C MET A 104 13.69 7.04 9.48
N GLY A 105 15.02 7.22 9.45
CA GLY A 105 15.68 8.03 8.44
C GLY A 105 15.52 7.48 7.03
N LEU A 106 15.64 8.32 6.00
CA LEU A 106 15.42 7.92 4.60
C LEU A 106 16.29 6.74 4.16
N GLN A 107 17.57 6.72 4.56
CA GLN A 107 18.49 5.64 4.20
C GLN A 107 18.08 4.31 4.83
N GLU A 108 17.90 4.28 6.16
CA GLU A 108 17.47 3.09 6.90
C GLU A 108 16.13 2.56 6.38
N ARG A 109 15.18 3.45 6.12
CA ARG A 109 13.88 3.12 5.54
C ARG A 109 14.02 2.51 4.15
N SER A 110 14.89 3.06 3.30
CA SER A 110 15.12 2.55 1.95
C SER A 110 15.78 1.17 1.97
N GLU A 111 16.77 0.97 2.84
CA GLU A 111 17.44 -0.33 3.01
C GLU A 111 16.47 -1.38 3.55
N THR A 112 15.70 -1.03 4.59
CA THR A 112 14.65 -1.89 5.17
C THR A 112 13.60 -2.22 4.12
N PHE A 113 13.19 -1.24 3.31
CA PHE A 113 12.21 -1.44 2.25
C PHE A 113 12.73 -2.43 1.21
N LEU A 114 13.96 -2.25 0.73
CA LEU A 114 14.56 -3.15 -0.26
C LEU A 114 14.74 -4.57 0.28
N GLU A 115 14.99 -4.71 1.57
CA GLU A 115 15.15 -6.02 2.20
C GLU A 115 13.82 -6.77 2.35
N VAL A 116 12.78 -6.08 2.82
CA VAL A 116 11.41 -6.62 2.89
C VAL A 116 10.86 -6.87 1.48
N TRP A 117 11.10 -5.95 0.55
CA TRP A 117 10.70 -6.06 -0.86
C TRP A 117 11.44 -7.19 -1.58
N GLY A 118 12.73 -7.40 -1.30
CA GLY A 118 13.48 -8.49 -1.91
C GLY A 118 13.01 -9.87 -1.44
N ASN A 119 12.27 -9.93 -0.33
CA ASN A 119 11.93 -11.17 0.38
C ASN A 119 13.14 -12.09 0.56
N ALA A 120 14.28 -11.48 0.87
CA ALA A 120 15.52 -12.16 1.12
C ALA A 120 15.60 -12.62 2.58
N LEU A 121 16.73 -13.22 2.96
CA LEU A 121 17.07 -13.42 4.37
C LEU A 121 17.13 -12.05 5.07
N LEU A 122 16.22 -11.83 6.01
CA LEU A 122 16.19 -10.59 6.79
C LEU A 122 17.32 -10.59 7.82
N ARG A 123 18.10 -9.50 7.85
CA ARG A 123 18.99 -9.13 8.92
C ARG A 123 18.20 -9.01 10.22
N PRO A 124 18.81 -9.31 11.39
CA PRO A 124 18.11 -9.28 12.66
C PRO A 124 17.31 -7.99 12.96
N PRO A 125 17.81 -6.78 12.65
CA PRO A 125 17.04 -5.54 12.89
C PRO A 125 15.77 -5.47 12.04
N VAL A 126 15.84 -5.81 10.75
CA VAL A 126 14.68 -5.80 9.86
C VAL A 126 13.70 -6.89 10.24
N ALA A 127 14.18 -8.08 10.64
CA ALA A 127 13.32 -9.14 11.17
C ALA A 127 12.60 -8.71 12.44
N ALA A 128 13.26 -7.96 13.33
CA ALA A 128 12.64 -7.41 14.54
C ALA A 128 11.57 -6.35 14.19
N PHE A 129 11.86 -5.46 13.23
CA PHE A 129 10.90 -4.48 12.72
C PHE A 129 9.65 -5.15 12.15
N VAL A 130 9.80 -6.16 11.28
CA VAL A 130 8.68 -6.89 10.67
C VAL A 130 7.81 -7.56 11.74
N ARG A 131 8.43 -8.17 12.77
CA ARG A 131 7.68 -8.77 13.89
C ARG A 131 6.89 -7.72 14.66
N ALA A 132 7.51 -6.59 15.01
CA ALA A 132 6.83 -5.50 15.72
C ALA A 132 5.66 -4.93 14.91
N GLN A 133 5.81 -4.75 13.59
CA GLN A 133 4.73 -4.30 12.71
C GLN A 133 3.62 -5.34 12.60
N ALA A 134 3.96 -6.62 12.48
CA ALA A 134 2.99 -7.70 12.45
C ALA A 134 2.17 -7.76 13.75
N ASP A 135 2.84 -7.66 14.90
CA ASP A 135 2.19 -7.63 16.22
C ASP A 135 1.26 -6.41 16.32
N LEU A 136 1.71 -5.22 15.91
CA LEU A 136 0.88 -4.00 15.90
C LEU A 136 -0.37 -4.18 15.03
N LEU A 137 -0.19 -4.58 13.77
CA LEU A 137 -1.29 -4.76 12.82
C LEU A 137 -2.27 -5.84 13.27
N ALA A 138 -1.80 -6.92 13.88
CA ALA A 138 -2.66 -7.98 14.42
C ALA A 138 -3.63 -7.46 15.51
N HIS A 139 -3.22 -6.47 16.30
CA HIS A 139 -4.08 -5.83 17.30
C HIS A 139 -4.99 -4.75 16.70
N LEU A 140 -4.57 -4.05 15.65
CA LEU A 140 -5.36 -2.97 15.04
C LEU A 140 -6.41 -3.44 14.04
N VAL A 141 -6.13 -4.49 13.25
CA VAL A 141 -7.06 -4.99 12.21
C VAL A 141 -8.46 -5.32 12.75
N PRO A 142 -8.62 -5.96 13.94
CA PRO A 142 -9.93 -6.18 14.55
C PRO A 142 -10.63 -4.91 15.05
N GLU A 143 -9.91 -3.79 15.21
CA GLU A 143 -10.36 -2.55 15.82
C GLU A 143 -10.27 -1.37 14.82
N PRO A 144 -11.17 -1.29 13.83
CA PRO A 144 -11.03 -0.41 12.66
C PRO A 144 -11.04 1.08 12.98
N ASP A 145 -11.75 1.50 14.04
CA ASP A 145 -11.74 2.90 14.45
C ASP A 145 -10.34 3.29 14.97
N ARG A 146 -9.71 2.43 15.78
CA ARG A 146 -8.32 2.62 16.25
C ARG A 146 -7.29 2.45 15.13
N LEU A 147 -7.55 1.56 14.17
CA LEU A 147 -6.70 1.40 12.99
C LEU A 147 -6.61 2.72 12.22
N GLU A 148 -7.73 3.38 11.95
CA GLU A 148 -7.77 4.65 11.21
C GLU A 148 -7.16 5.81 12.01
N GLU A 149 -7.27 5.80 13.33
CA GLU A 149 -6.58 6.77 14.19
C GLU A 149 -5.05 6.65 14.10
N GLN A 150 -4.52 5.41 14.08
CA GLN A 150 -3.07 5.18 14.05
C GLN A 150 -2.48 5.17 12.63
N LEU A 151 -3.24 4.69 11.65
CA LEU A 151 -2.86 4.57 10.25
C LEU A 151 -3.92 5.29 9.39
N PRO A 152 -3.95 6.63 9.39
CA PRO A 152 -4.99 7.43 8.72
C PRO A 152 -5.01 7.29 7.19
N TRP A 153 -3.99 6.63 6.62
CA TRP A 153 -3.91 6.30 5.20
C TRP A 153 -4.57 4.96 4.84
N LEU A 154 -5.01 4.17 5.83
CA LEU A 154 -5.58 2.83 5.65
C LEU A 154 -6.99 2.76 6.23
N SER A 155 -7.95 2.26 5.45
CA SER A 155 -9.28 1.90 5.94
C SER A 155 -9.62 0.47 5.55
N LEU A 156 -10.14 -0.30 6.51
CA LEU A 156 -10.62 -1.67 6.33
C LEU A 156 -12.14 -1.77 6.52
N ARG A 157 -12.87 -0.64 6.58
CA ARG A 157 -14.32 -0.62 6.87
C ARG A 157 -15.16 -1.44 5.88
N ALA A 158 -14.71 -1.55 4.63
CA ALA A 158 -15.39 -2.32 3.59
C ALA A 158 -15.31 -3.84 3.78
N LEU A 159 -14.52 -4.34 4.75
CA LEU A 159 -14.43 -5.76 5.10
C LEU A 159 -15.47 -6.21 6.15
N LYS A 160 -16.29 -5.29 6.67
CA LYS A 160 -17.36 -5.59 7.65
C LYS A 160 -18.65 -6.04 6.97
#